data_AF-A0A969WQ19-F1
#
_entry.id   AF-A0A969WQ19-F1
#
_cell.length_a   1.000
_cell.length_b   1.000
_cell.length_c   1.000
_cell.angle_alpha   90.00
_cell.angle_beta   90.00
_cell.angle_gamma   90.00
#
_symmetry.space_group_name_H-M   'P 1'
#
loop_
_entity.id
_entity.type
_entity.pdbx_description
1 polymer ?
#
loop_
_entity_poly.entity_id
_entity_poly.type
_entity_poly.pdbx_seq_one_letter_code
_entity_poly.pdbx_strand_id
1 'polypeptide(L)' 'LFKKKRTIKIKTNNKAKAGYRKESDMEYNARKKAEQDEINAILDKVARSGYGSLSAQEKEKLFSMSSKNQN' A
#
# COMPACT_ATOMS: atom_id res chain seq x y z
N LEU A 1 -32.05 -12.40 -26.27
CA LEU A 1 -31.50 -13.72 -25.88
C LEU A 1 -30.01 -13.55 -25.56
N PHE A 2 -29.64 -13.17 -24.33
CA PHE A 2 -28.24 -12.88 -23.97
C PHE A 2 -27.57 -14.14 -23.44
N LYS A 3 -26.52 -14.62 -24.12
CA LYS A 3 -25.72 -15.76 -23.66
C LYS A 3 -24.74 -15.28 -22.58
N LYS A 4 -24.84 -15.88 -21.38
CA LYS A 4 -24.00 -15.60 -20.21
C LYS A 4 -22.52 -15.87 -20.53
N LYS A 5 -21.65 -14.87 -20.31
CA LYS A 5 -20.20 -14.97 -20.53
C LYS A 5 -19.57 -16.03 -19.62
N ARG A 6 -18.60 -16.78 -20.16
CA ARG A 6 -17.88 -17.87 -19.47
C ARG A 6 -17.09 -17.30 -18.30
N THR A 7 -17.19 -17.94 -17.13
CA THR A 7 -16.39 -17.61 -15.95
C THR A 7 -15.00 -18.24 -16.08
N ILE A 8 -13.94 -17.44 -15.86
CA ILE A 8 -12.57 -17.94 -15.87
C ILE A 8 -12.34 -18.67 -14.53
N LYS A 9 -12.02 -19.98 -14.60
CA LYS A 9 -11.63 -20.77 -13.43
C LYS A 9 -10.11 -20.64 -13.23
N ILE A 10 -9.69 -19.86 -12.23
CA ILE A 10 -8.27 -19.76 -11.86
C ILE A 10 -7.95 -20.92 -10.92
N LYS A 11 -7.04 -21.81 -11.32
CA LYS A 11 -6.49 -22.87 -10.44
C LYS A 11 -5.30 -22.31 -9.67
N THR A 12 -5.47 -22.02 -8.38
CA THR A 12 -4.36 -21.63 -7.51
C THR A 12 -3.70 -22.89 -6.93
N ASN A 13 -2.50 -23.23 -7.40
CA ASN A 13 -1.68 -24.29 -6.82
C ASN A 13 -1.05 -23.80 -5.50
N ASN A 14 -1.83 -23.80 -4.42
CA ASN A 14 -1.35 -23.42 -3.08
C ASN A 14 -0.54 -24.56 -2.46
N LYS A 15 0.74 -24.68 -2.84
CA LYS A 15 1.75 -25.31 -1.98
C LYS A 15 2.11 -24.32 -0.87
N ALA A 16 1.24 -24.22 0.14
CA ALA A 16 1.49 -23.42 1.32
C ALA A 16 2.72 -23.98 2.04
N LYS A 17 3.83 -23.26 2.01
CA LYS A 17 4.92 -23.49 2.96
C LYS A 17 4.40 -23.17 4.35
N ALA A 18 4.23 -24.20 5.17
CA ALA A 18 3.88 -24.08 6.58
C ALA A 18 4.93 -23.19 7.28
N GLY A 19 4.54 -21.98 7.70
CA GLY A 19 5.40 -21.08 8.47
C GLY A 19 5.14 -19.60 8.25
N TYR A 20 4.59 -19.18 7.11
CA TYR A 20 4.23 -17.79 6.86
C TYR A 20 2.79 -17.76 6.33
N ARG A 21 1.84 -17.26 7.13
CA ARG A 21 0.52 -16.93 6.58
C ARG A 21 0.77 -15.89 5.50
N LYS A 22 0.52 -16.27 4.25
CA LYS A 22 0.55 -15.33 3.13
C LYS A 22 -0.50 -14.27 3.48
N GLU A 23 -0.06 -13.01 3.64
CA GLU A 23 -0.97 -11.90 3.96
C GLU A 23 -2.20 -12.02 3.05
N SER A 24 -3.39 -11.98 3.64
CA SER A 24 -4.59 -11.92 2.81
C SER A 24 -4.55 -10.64 1.99
N ASP A 25 -5.14 -10.65 0.80
CA ASP A 25 -5.23 -9.44 -0.04
C ASP A 25 -5.83 -8.25 0.76
N MET A 26 -6.71 -8.53 1.73
CA MET A 26 -7.24 -7.52 2.65
C MET A 26 -6.20 -6.95 3.62
N GLU A 27 -5.36 -7.78 4.23
CA GLU A 27 -4.29 -7.34 5.15
C GLU A 27 -3.24 -6.51 4.41
N TYR A 28 -2.87 -6.92 3.19
CA TYR A 28 -1.97 -6.16 2.34
C TYR A 28 -2.54 -4.77 2.02
N ASN A 29 -3.80 -4.71 1.60
CA ASN A 29 -4.48 -3.45 1.29
C ASN A 29 -4.61 -2.55 2.52
N ALA A 30 -4.89 -3.11 3.70
CA ALA A 30 -4.99 -2.36 4.95
C ALA A 30 -3.64 -1.72 5.32
N ARG A 31 -2.53 -2.47 5.26
CA ARG A 31 -1.19 -1.91 5.50
C ARG A 31 -0.86 -0.81 4.50
N LYS A 32 -1.11 -1.05 3.21
CA LYS A 32 -0.86 -0.05 2.15
C LYS A 32 -1.68 1.22 2.34
N LYS A 33 -2.93 1.09 2.77
CA LYS A 33 -3.77 2.24 3.08
C LYS A 33 -3.22 3.02 4.27
N ALA A 34 -2.81 2.34 5.34
CA ALA A 34 -2.22 3.01 6.50
C ALA A 34 -0.92 3.76 6.12
N GLU A 35 -0.04 3.14 5.34
CA GLU A 35 1.17 3.79 4.80
C GLU A 35 0.82 5.06 3.99
N GLN A 36 -0.25 5.00 3.17
CA GLN A 36 -0.68 6.13 2.36
C GLN A 36 -1.31 7.25 3.20
N ASP A 37 -2.12 6.89 4.21
CA ASP A 37 -2.77 7.85 5.10
C ASP A 37 -1.72 8.64 5.90
N GLU A 38 -0.63 7.99 6.34
CA GLU A 38 0.50 8.66 7.00
C GLU A 38 1.18 9.68 6.08
N ILE A 39 1.37 9.35 4.81
CA ILE A 39 1.95 10.29 3.84
C ILE A 39 1.04 11.47 3.61
N ASN A 40 -0.26 11.24 3.47
CA ASN A 40 -1.22 12.33 3.29
C ASN A 40 -1.16 13.28 4.50
N ALA A 41 -1.07 12.76 5.72
CA ALA A 41 -0.91 13.60 6.92
C ALA A 41 0.39 14.43 6.89
N ILE A 42 1.49 13.86 6.41
CA ILE A 42 2.76 14.60 6.23
C ILE A 42 2.60 15.70 5.17
N LEU A 43 1.97 15.39 4.03
CA LEU A 43 1.73 16.36 2.96
C LEU A 43 0.83 17.51 3.43
N ASP A 44 -0.22 17.21 4.20
CA ASP A 44 -1.09 18.23 4.79
C ASP A 44 -0.33 19.15 5.75
N LYS A 45 0.60 18.59 6.54
CA LYS A 45 1.47 19.36 7.43
C LYS A 45 2.41 20.26 6.66
N VAL A 46 2.99 19.78 5.55
CA VAL A 46 3.78 20.61 4.64
C VAL A 46 2.94 21.73 4.03
N ALA A 47 1.71 21.45 3.61
CA ALA A 47 0.81 22.45 3.04
C ALA A 47 0.42 23.53 4.05
N ARG A 48 0.21 23.16 5.31
CA ARG A 48 -0.20 24.09 6.39
C ARG A 48 0.94 24.92 6.97
N SER A 49 2.10 24.30 7.18
CA SER A 49 3.19 24.87 8.00
C SER A 49 4.54 24.86 7.30
N GLY A 50 4.65 24.31 6.08
CA GLY A 50 5.88 24.20 5.31
C GLY A 50 6.77 23.01 5.71
N TYR A 51 7.74 22.68 4.87
CA TYR A 51 8.66 21.53 5.05
C TYR A 51 9.53 21.63 6.32
N GLY A 52 9.82 22.84 6.79
CA GLY A 52 10.57 23.07 8.02
C GLY A 52 9.89 22.53 9.28
N SER A 53 8.57 22.36 9.24
CA SER A 53 7.76 21.85 10.36
C SER A 53 7.76 20.31 10.49
N LEU A 54 8.38 19.59 9.55
CA LEU A 54 8.46 18.14 9.59
C LEU A 54 9.55 17.65 10.56
N SER A 55 9.23 16.58 11.30
CA SER A 55 10.19 15.85 12.12
C SER A 55 11.18 15.08 11.24
N ALA A 56 12.31 14.66 11.82
CA ALA A 56 13.28 13.83 11.10
C ALA A 56 12.64 12.54 10.54
N GLN A 57 11.76 11.91 11.32
CA GLN A 57 11.06 10.69 10.91
C GLN A 57 10.06 10.94 9.77
N GLU A 58 9.33 12.05 9.80
CA GLU A 58 8.39 12.42 8.72
C GLU A 58 9.14 12.69 7.41
N LYS A 59 10.30 13.35 7.49
CA LYS A 59 11.18 13.58 6.34
C LYS A 59 11.75 12.28 5.77
N GLU A 60 12.22 11.38 6.63
CA GLU A 60 12.73 10.08 6.24
C GLU A 60 11.64 9.23 5.56
N LYS A 61 10.42 9.22 6.13
CA LYS A 61 9.26 8.57 5.50
C LYS A 61 8.96 9.14 4.12
N LEU A 62 8.92 10.46 3.98
CA LEU A 62 8.69 11.10 2.68
C LEU A 62 9.76 10.69 1.65
N PHE A 63 11.03 10.66 2.05
CA PHE A 63 12.14 10.28 1.18
C PHE A 63 12.11 8.80 0.78
N SER A 64 11.91 7.91 1.76
CA SER A 64 11.81 6.46 1.51
C SER A 64 10.67 6.10 0.56
N MET A 65 9.53 6.82 0.64
CA MET A 65 8.42 6.58 -0.26
C MET A 65 8.65 7.15 -1.65
N SER A 66 9.29 8.32 -1.76
CA SER A 66 9.74 8.85 -3.05
C SER A 66 10.61 7.84 -3.78
N SER A 67 11.56 7.19 -3.11
CA SER A 67 12.41 6.15 -3.70
C SER A 67 11.64 4.89 -4.14
N LYS A 68 10.51 4.58 -3.50
CA LYS A 68 9.65 3.44 -3.86
C LYS A 68 8.80 3.68 -5.11
N ASN A 69 8.45 4.94 -5.40
CA ASN A 69 7.61 5.33 -6.54
C ASN A 69 8.39 5.64 -7.83
N GLN A 70 9.73 5.51 -7.83
CA GLN A 70 10.61 5.82 -8.98
C GLN A 70 10.95 4.61 -9.86
N ASN A 71 10.21 3.50 -9.75
CA ASN A 71 10.38 2.29 -10.59
C ASN A 71 9.12 1.95 -11.38
#